data_AF-A0A8H6M2N6-F1
#
_entry.id   AF-A0A8H6M2N6-F1
#
_cell.length_a   1.000
_cell.length_b   1.000
_cell.length_c   1.000
_cell.angle_alpha   90.00
_cell.angle_beta   90.00
_cell.angle_gamma   90.00
#
_symmetry.space_group_name_H-M   'P 1'
#
loop_
_entity.id
_entity.type
_entity.pdbx_description
1 polymer ?
#
loop_
_entity_poly.entity_id
_entity_poly.type
_entity_poly.pdbx_seq_one_letter_code
_entity_poly.pdbx_strand_id
1 'polypeptide(L)'
;MPGGPEEPKRTGARSSKDTLSSAEKRRKLMSRVMLAILAGGVVAHTLYLGREWEADELKEKRLRLEDAPATRWARTAERFSDLFDYFNKPAFPELLPPPFPPHTESHDLLITSTWDRQHGWRTAKRPGLDYFLAYISQFYEVVIFTSQPSWTADPIVSKLDRYNFSSRTASTDLSYLNRDLSKVVVLDTHPEHVRLQPENAIVLPKWKGDPNDKGLIAMIPFLESIGIYKPADVRPILQAFEGKDVALEYAKKEAEAKAPPAVPRGQPPPTYLEQKRKEAQHQYQEEQKYLRDNKEQLEKLLEQEQQAMAAMVPSNLWEAIDQISGKPKVPADATATPGTPATPGTPATPSTTPTTPTLEFRII
;
A
#
# COMPACT_ATOMS: atom_id res chain seq x y z
N MET A 1 74.90 38.73 -56.35
CA MET A 1 73.58 38.29 -55.89
C MET A 1 72.71 38.04 -57.13
N PRO A 2 72.42 36.79 -57.49
CA PRO A 2 71.54 36.45 -58.61
C PRO A 2 70.08 36.29 -58.13
N GLY A 3 69.10 36.53 -59.00
CA GLY A 3 67.69 36.17 -58.75
C GLY A 3 66.69 37.26 -59.11
N GLY A 4 66.46 37.49 -60.41
CA GLY A 4 65.23 38.13 -60.88
C GLY A 4 64.11 37.08 -61.00
N PRO A 5 62.84 37.40 -60.67
CA PRO A 5 61.77 36.41 -60.76
C PRO A 5 61.38 36.13 -62.21
N GLU A 6 61.37 34.85 -62.60
CA GLU A 6 60.87 34.39 -63.90
C GLU A 6 59.34 34.53 -64.00
N GLU A 7 58.86 35.10 -65.11
CA GLU A 7 57.44 35.14 -65.43
C GLU A 7 56.91 33.76 -65.86
N PRO A 8 55.76 33.30 -65.33
CA PRO A 8 55.19 32.01 -65.70
C PRO A 8 54.56 32.06 -67.10
N LYS A 9 55.11 31.28 -68.04
CA LYS A 9 54.50 31.03 -69.37
C LYS A 9 53.17 30.28 -69.22
N ARG A 10 52.06 30.90 -69.66
CA ARG A 10 50.74 30.26 -69.72
C ARG A 10 50.73 29.17 -70.79
N THR A 11 50.51 27.92 -70.38
CA THR A 11 50.26 26.79 -71.28
C THR A 11 48.84 26.88 -71.84
N GLY A 12 48.73 26.89 -73.17
CA GLY A 12 47.47 27.05 -73.93
C GLY A 12 46.55 25.83 -73.95
N ALA A 13 46.37 25.13 -72.82
CA ALA A 13 45.43 24.01 -72.74
C ALA A 13 44.00 24.55 -72.59
N ARG A 14 43.24 24.58 -73.69
CA ARG A 14 41.79 24.83 -73.65
C ARG A 14 41.12 23.65 -72.95
N SER A 15 40.58 23.89 -71.75
CA SER A 15 39.75 22.92 -71.02
C SER A 15 38.55 22.55 -71.90
N SER A 16 38.43 21.27 -72.28
CA SER A 16 37.31 20.76 -73.08
C SER A 16 36.04 20.89 -72.26
N LYS A 17 35.16 21.78 -72.71
CA LYS A 17 34.04 22.33 -71.93
C LYS A 17 32.90 21.33 -71.66
N ASP A 18 33.05 20.04 -71.95
CA ASP A 18 31.94 19.10 -71.80
C ASP A 18 32.33 17.60 -71.73
N THR A 19 33.07 17.21 -70.72
CA THR A 19 33.30 15.79 -70.41
C THR A 19 32.79 15.43 -69.03
N LEU A 20 31.49 15.63 -68.79
CA LEU A 20 30.84 15.04 -67.61
C LEU A 20 30.95 13.52 -67.68
N SER A 21 31.43 12.92 -66.60
CA SER A 21 31.55 11.46 -66.47
C SER A 21 30.15 10.81 -66.59
N SER A 22 30.08 9.59 -67.12
CA SER A 22 28.82 8.83 -67.24
C SER A 22 28.09 8.73 -65.90
N ALA A 23 28.84 8.63 -64.80
CA ALA A 23 28.32 8.65 -63.43
C ALA A 23 27.69 10.00 -63.04
N GLU A 24 28.22 11.13 -63.53
CA GLU A 24 27.68 12.47 -63.26
C GLU A 24 26.42 12.74 -64.09
N LYS A 25 26.39 12.28 -65.36
CA LYS A 25 25.19 12.33 -66.19
C LYS A 25 24.05 11.52 -65.56
N ARG A 26 24.35 10.32 -65.04
CA ARG A 26 23.39 9.48 -64.30
C ARG A 26 22.90 10.17 -63.02
N ARG A 27 23.78 10.79 -62.24
CA ARG A 27 23.39 11.56 -61.03
C ARG A 27 22.51 12.76 -61.36
N LYS A 28 22.81 13.51 -62.43
CA LYS A 28 21.96 14.61 -62.90
C LYS A 28 20.60 14.15 -63.42
N LEU A 29 20.55 13.01 -64.10
CA LEU A 29 19.29 12.42 -64.53
C LEU A 29 18.46 11.97 -63.32
N MET A 30 19.07 11.26 -62.38
CA MET A 30 18.41 10.83 -61.15
C MET A 30 17.93 12.03 -60.32
N SER A 31 18.72 13.10 -60.18
CA SER A 31 18.27 14.29 -59.45
C SER A 31 17.09 14.99 -60.13
N ARG A 32 17.08 15.07 -61.46
CA ARG A 32 15.94 15.61 -62.22
C ARG A 32 14.68 14.75 -62.07
N VAL A 33 14.83 13.42 -62.12
CA VAL A 33 13.72 12.49 -61.92
C VAL A 33 13.18 12.59 -60.49
N MET A 34 14.04 12.67 -59.48
CA MET A 34 13.63 12.84 -58.09
C MET A 34 12.93 14.17 -57.86
N LEU A 35 13.42 15.27 -58.46
CA LEU A 35 12.74 16.56 -58.42
C LEU A 35 11.39 16.52 -59.13
N ALA A 36 11.27 15.80 -60.25
CA ALA A 36 9.99 15.64 -60.96
C ALA A 36 8.98 14.84 -60.14
N ILE A 37 9.41 13.76 -59.46
CA ILE A 37 8.57 12.98 -58.54
C ILE A 37 8.13 13.85 -57.36
N LEU A 38 9.06 14.60 -56.75
CA LEU A 38 8.76 15.50 -55.64
C LEU A 38 7.74 16.58 -56.07
N ALA A 39 7.96 17.22 -57.22
CA ALA A 39 7.04 18.20 -57.78
C ALA A 39 5.66 17.60 -58.06
N GLY A 40 5.61 16.40 -58.64
CA GLY A 40 4.36 15.67 -58.85
C GLY A 40 3.63 15.36 -57.54
N GLY A 41 4.37 14.95 -56.51
CA GLY A 41 3.84 14.72 -55.17
C GLY A 41 3.25 15.97 -54.53
N VAL A 42 3.94 17.12 -54.66
CA VAL A 42 3.43 18.42 -54.17
C VAL A 42 2.15 18.83 -54.89
N VAL A 43 2.08 18.64 -56.21
CA VAL A 43 0.86 18.92 -56.99
C VAL A 43 -0.29 17.98 -56.58
N ALA A 44 -0.03 16.69 -56.44
CA ALA A 44 -1.05 15.74 -55.98
C ALA A 44 -1.54 16.07 -54.57
N HIS A 45 -0.62 16.44 -53.66
CA HIS A 45 -0.95 16.79 -52.29
C HIS A 45 -1.76 18.09 -52.19
N THR A 46 -1.39 19.13 -52.94
CA THR A 46 -2.16 20.40 -52.99
C THR A 46 -3.57 20.19 -53.54
N LEU A 47 -3.73 19.31 -54.54
CA LEU A 47 -5.04 18.90 -55.05
C LEU A 47 -5.85 18.12 -54.00
N TYR A 48 -5.21 17.22 -53.25
CA TYR A 48 -5.83 16.47 -52.16
C TYR A 48 -6.31 17.37 -51.02
N LEU A 49 -5.52 18.37 -50.62
CA LEU A 49 -5.90 19.37 -49.62
C LEU A 49 -7.09 20.24 -50.08
N GLY A 50 -7.39 20.29 -51.37
CA GLY A 50 -8.55 20.99 -51.92
C GLY A 50 -9.87 20.18 -51.86
N ARG A 51 -9.84 18.95 -51.34
CA ARG A 51 -11.03 18.08 -51.20
C ARG A 51 -12.14 18.74 -50.38
N GLU A 52 -13.36 18.25 -50.50
CA GLU A 52 -14.51 18.73 -49.72
C GLU A 52 -14.32 18.44 -48.22
N TRP A 53 -15.14 19.07 -47.38
CA TRP A 53 -15.09 18.88 -45.94
C TRP A 53 -15.79 17.58 -45.55
N GLU A 54 -15.12 16.75 -44.76
CA GLU A 54 -15.75 15.57 -44.16
C GLU A 54 -16.56 15.98 -42.91
N ALA A 55 -17.64 15.26 -42.63
CA ALA A 55 -18.50 15.55 -41.47
C ALA A 55 -17.74 15.51 -40.13
N ASP A 56 -16.72 14.64 -40.03
CA ASP A 56 -15.88 14.51 -38.84
C ASP A 56 -14.90 15.69 -38.68
N GLU A 57 -14.30 16.19 -39.78
CA GLU A 57 -13.41 17.37 -39.77
C GLU A 57 -14.19 18.64 -39.38
N LEU A 58 -15.43 18.75 -39.82
CA LEU A 58 -16.30 19.88 -39.51
C LEU A 58 -16.68 19.93 -38.02
N LYS A 59 -16.91 18.75 -37.44
CA LYS A 59 -17.24 18.58 -36.01
C LYS A 59 -16.05 18.93 -35.13
N GLU A 60 -14.84 18.55 -35.53
CA GLU A 60 -13.60 18.88 -34.82
C GLU A 60 -13.34 20.40 -34.82
N LYS A 61 -13.55 21.06 -35.95
CA LYS A 61 -13.41 22.51 -36.09
C LYS A 61 -14.57 23.34 -35.53
N ARG A 62 -15.65 22.70 -35.07
CA ARG A 62 -16.90 23.35 -34.63
C ARG A 62 -17.48 24.32 -35.67
N LEU A 63 -17.24 24.05 -36.96
CA LEU A 63 -17.75 24.86 -38.06
C LEU A 63 -19.09 24.29 -38.54
N ARG A 64 -20.04 25.17 -38.87
CA ARG A 64 -21.23 24.77 -39.62
C ARG A 64 -20.89 24.75 -41.11
N LEU A 65 -21.57 23.90 -41.88
CA LEU A 65 -21.32 23.75 -43.32
C LEU A 65 -21.51 25.06 -44.11
N GLU A 66 -22.31 25.98 -43.57
CA GLU A 66 -22.63 27.29 -44.15
C GLU A 66 -21.49 28.32 -43.98
N ASP A 67 -20.65 28.18 -42.95
CA ASP A 67 -19.55 29.11 -42.65
C ASP A 67 -18.20 28.63 -43.24
N ALA A 68 -18.17 27.42 -43.79
CA ALA A 68 -16.94 26.80 -44.28
C ALA A 68 -16.56 27.33 -45.68
N PRO A 69 -15.26 27.55 -45.96
CA PRO A 69 -14.82 28.08 -47.25
C PRO A 69 -15.22 27.14 -48.41
N ALA A 70 -16.08 27.64 -49.30
CA ALA A 70 -16.67 26.85 -50.39
C ALA A 70 -15.72 26.64 -51.58
N THR A 71 -14.69 27.48 -51.74
CA THR A 71 -13.75 27.38 -52.87
C THR A 71 -12.61 26.41 -52.57
N ARG A 72 -12.15 25.67 -53.59
CA ARG A 72 -11.03 24.72 -53.47
C ARG A 72 -9.78 25.38 -52.89
N TRP A 73 -9.47 26.59 -53.37
CA TRP A 73 -8.29 27.33 -52.95
C TRP A 73 -8.36 27.77 -51.48
N ALA A 74 -9.54 28.22 -51.03
CA ALA A 74 -9.71 28.61 -49.64
C ALA A 74 -9.64 27.41 -48.69
N ARG A 75 -10.12 26.22 -49.09
CA ARG A 75 -9.93 24.98 -48.31
C ARG A 75 -8.47 24.56 -48.22
N THR A 76 -7.75 24.62 -49.34
CA THR A 76 -6.31 24.32 -49.36
C THR A 76 -5.52 25.31 -48.49
N ALA A 77 -5.85 26.60 -48.57
CA ALA A 77 -5.21 27.64 -47.76
C ALA A 77 -5.48 27.42 -46.26
N GLU A 78 -6.71 27.09 -45.87
CA GLU A 78 -7.11 26.84 -44.48
C GLU A 78 -6.43 25.58 -43.90
N ARG A 79 -6.43 24.46 -44.65
CA ARG A 79 -5.72 23.24 -44.21
C ARG A 79 -4.20 23.42 -44.18
N PHE A 80 -3.67 24.28 -45.04
CA PHE A 80 -2.25 24.64 -45.01
C PHE A 80 -1.94 25.55 -43.82
N SER A 81 -2.79 26.51 -43.48
CA SER A 81 -2.63 27.32 -42.26
C SER A 81 -2.77 26.48 -41.00
N ASP A 82 -3.69 25.51 -40.96
CA ASP A 82 -3.84 24.58 -39.83
C ASP A 82 -2.55 23.80 -39.53
N LEU A 83 -1.81 23.39 -40.57
CA LEU A 83 -0.54 22.70 -40.41
C LEU A 83 0.50 23.56 -39.68
N PHE A 84 0.43 24.88 -39.85
CA PHE A 84 1.27 25.85 -39.15
C PHE A 84 0.62 26.45 -37.90
N ASP A 85 -0.67 26.20 -37.67
CA ASP A 85 -1.39 26.68 -36.49
C ASP A 85 -0.83 26.08 -35.20
N TYR A 86 -0.34 24.84 -35.21
CA TYR A 86 0.37 24.25 -34.07
C TYR A 86 1.64 25.04 -33.69
N PHE A 87 2.28 25.72 -34.65
CA PHE A 87 3.50 26.51 -34.44
C PHE A 87 3.21 27.98 -34.13
N ASN A 88 2.10 28.52 -34.65
CA ASN A 88 1.75 29.93 -34.54
C ASN A 88 0.75 30.22 -33.41
N LYS A 89 -0.14 29.27 -33.09
CA LYS A 89 -1.00 29.36 -31.93
C LYS A 89 -0.23 28.81 -30.74
N PRO A 90 -0.10 29.56 -29.64
CA PRO A 90 0.47 29.00 -28.42
C PRO A 90 -0.37 27.79 -28.01
N ALA A 91 0.28 26.74 -27.50
CA ALA A 91 -0.38 25.52 -27.00
C ALA A 91 -1.44 25.81 -25.91
N PHE A 92 -1.46 27.04 -25.38
CA PHE A 92 -2.40 27.58 -24.41
C PHE A 92 -2.89 28.97 -24.86
N PRO A 93 -4.15 29.37 -24.59
CA PRO A 93 -4.68 30.68 -24.94
C PRO A 93 -3.98 31.86 -24.23
N GLU A 94 -3.18 31.60 -23.19
CA GLU A 94 -2.37 32.57 -22.47
C GLU A 94 -0.88 32.22 -22.60
N LEU A 95 -0.06 33.17 -23.07
CA LEU A 95 1.39 32.98 -23.26
C LEU A 95 2.16 32.81 -21.94
N LEU A 96 1.56 33.23 -20.83
CA LEU A 96 2.05 32.99 -19.49
C LEU A 96 0.82 32.72 -18.62
N PRO A 97 0.74 31.58 -17.91
CA PRO A 97 -0.19 31.47 -16.79
C PRO A 97 0.12 32.60 -15.77
N PRO A 98 -0.85 33.00 -14.92
CA PRO A 98 -0.53 33.85 -13.77
C PRO A 98 0.70 33.27 -13.07
N PRO A 99 1.65 34.09 -12.57
CA PRO A 99 2.86 33.58 -11.95
C PRO A 99 2.43 32.52 -10.96
N PHE A 100 2.75 31.26 -11.28
CA PHE A 100 2.39 30.18 -10.39
C PHE A 100 3.01 30.57 -9.05
N PRO A 101 2.26 30.56 -7.93
CA PRO A 101 2.88 30.38 -6.62
C PRO A 101 3.99 29.34 -6.74
N PRO A 102 5.03 29.34 -5.90
CA PRO A 102 5.92 28.20 -5.81
C PRO A 102 5.07 26.96 -5.48
N HIS A 103 4.59 26.27 -6.52
CA HIS A 103 3.77 25.09 -6.40
C HIS A 103 4.78 23.98 -6.22
N THR A 104 4.87 23.48 -4.99
CA THR A 104 5.19 22.09 -4.75
C THR A 104 4.19 21.27 -5.54
N GLU A 105 4.58 20.80 -6.73
CA GLU A 105 3.75 19.86 -7.47
C GLU A 105 3.57 18.62 -6.60
N SER A 106 2.30 18.37 -6.30
CA SER A 106 1.80 17.63 -5.16
C SER A 106 1.92 16.14 -5.37
N HIS A 107 3.12 15.63 -5.14
CA HIS A 107 3.26 14.41 -4.38
C HIS A 107 3.59 14.87 -2.97
N ASP A 108 2.67 14.68 -2.03
CA ASP A 108 2.86 15.12 -0.65
C ASP A 108 2.77 13.94 0.33
N LEU A 109 2.60 12.71 -0.18
CA LEU A 109 2.46 11.50 0.63
C LEU A 109 3.83 10.82 0.88
N LEU A 110 4.50 10.40 -0.20
CA LEU A 110 5.72 9.57 -0.16
C LEU A 110 6.98 10.35 -0.50
N ILE A 111 6.90 11.18 -1.53
CA ILE A 111 7.98 12.05 -1.99
C ILE A 111 7.43 13.47 -2.03
N THR A 112 8.30 14.48 -2.09
CA THR A 112 7.92 15.85 -2.44
C THR A 112 8.87 16.38 -3.50
N SER A 113 8.34 17.08 -4.50
CA SER A 113 9.11 17.71 -5.56
C SER A 113 9.07 19.23 -5.40
N THR A 114 10.24 19.83 -5.28
CA THR A 114 10.45 21.28 -5.22
C THR A 114 11.23 21.73 -6.45
N TRP A 115 10.81 22.81 -7.09
CA TRP A 115 11.56 23.43 -8.17
C TRP A 115 12.34 24.65 -7.67
N ASP A 116 13.60 24.75 -8.07
CA ASP A 116 14.46 25.90 -7.85
C ASP A 116 15.11 26.36 -9.16
N ARG A 117 15.34 27.66 -9.32
CA ARG A 117 15.94 28.23 -10.53
C ARG A 117 17.39 27.79 -10.73
N GLN A 118 18.12 27.54 -9.65
CA GLN A 118 19.53 27.12 -9.72
C GLN A 118 19.70 25.62 -9.98
N HIS A 119 18.81 24.81 -9.41
CA HIS A 119 18.98 23.34 -9.38
C HIS A 119 17.89 22.58 -10.15
N GLY A 120 16.89 23.29 -10.69
CA GLY A 120 15.73 22.69 -11.34
C GLY A 120 14.85 21.91 -10.37
N TRP A 121 14.22 20.86 -10.88
CA TRP A 121 13.40 19.94 -10.10
C TRP A 121 14.25 19.08 -9.17
N ARG A 122 13.92 19.11 -7.88
CA ARG A 122 14.52 18.25 -6.85
C ARG A 122 13.43 17.48 -6.15
N THR A 123 13.65 16.19 -5.99
CA THR A 123 12.71 15.29 -5.30
C THR A 123 13.33 14.80 -4.00
N ALA A 124 12.63 14.98 -2.89
CA ALA A 124 13.00 14.45 -1.58
C ALA A 124 12.11 13.25 -1.23
N LYS A 125 12.69 12.24 -0.58
CA LYS A 125 11.96 11.09 -0.03
C LYS A 125 11.49 11.40 1.39
N ARG A 126 10.26 11.02 1.74
CA ARG A 126 9.76 11.13 3.10
C ARG A 126 10.59 10.24 4.05
N PRO A 127 10.98 10.74 5.23
CA PRO A 127 11.69 9.92 6.21
C PRO A 127 10.94 8.62 6.51
N GLY A 128 11.67 7.50 6.51
CA GLY A 128 11.08 6.18 6.76
C GLY A 128 10.35 5.53 5.59
N LEU A 129 10.27 6.17 4.41
CA LEU A 129 9.58 5.63 3.23
C LEU A 129 10.06 4.23 2.83
N ASP A 130 11.37 4.05 2.69
CA ASP A 130 11.94 2.78 2.23
C ASP A 130 11.66 1.65 3.25
N TYR A 131 11.68 1.96 4.55
CA TYR A 131 11.32 1.01 5.61
C TYR A 131 9.82 0.69 5.61
N PHE A 132 8.99 1.73 5.49
CA PHE A 132 7.53 1.59 5.41
C PHE A 132 7.16 0.62 4.29
N LEU A 133 7.58 0.90 3.05
CA LEU A 133 7.26 0.07 1.88
C LEU A 133 7.73 -1.38 2.04
N ALA A 134 8.97 -1.61 2.49
CA ALA A 134 9.52 -2.95 2.69
C ALA A 134 8.82 -3.75 3.80
N TYR A 135 8.27 -3.05 4.79
CA TYR A 135 7.54 -3.67 5.89
C TYR A 135 6.10 -4.00 5.49
N ILE A 136 5.36 -3.02 4.95
CA ILE A 136 3.95 -3.23 4.58
C ILE A 136 3.77 -4.20 3.40
N SER A 137 4.76 -4.33 2.51
CA SER A 137 4.71 -5.26 1.37
C SER A 137 4.64 -6.73 1.80
N GLN A 138 4.92 -7.04 3.06
CA GLN A 138 4.77 -8.39 3.62
C GLN A 138 3.30 -8.74 3.92
N PHE A 139 2.46 -7.71 4.12
CA PHE A 139 1.06 -7.87 4.48
C PHE A 139 0.10 -7.44 3.36
N TYR A 140 0.54 -6.55 2.46
CA TYR A 140 -0.29 -5.90 1.44
C TYR A 140 0.29 -6.01 0.03
N GLU A 141 -0.60 -6.14 -0.95
CA GLU A 141 -0.31 -5.80 -2.35
C GLU A 141 -0.27 -4.26 -2.48
N VAL A 142 0.93 -3.69 -2.59
CA VAL A 142 1.10 -2.24 -2.70
C VAL A 142 1.00 -1.80 -4.16
N VAL A 143 0.02 -0.95 -4.45
CA VAL A 143 -0.21 -0.33 -5.77
C VAL A 143 0.02 1.17 -5.65
N ILE A 144 0.89 1.72 -6.49
CA ILE A 144 1.19 3.16 -6.49
C ILE A 144 0.32 3.85 -7.54
N PHE A 145 -0.57 4.71 -7.08
CA PHE A 145 -1.34 5.62 -7.92
C PHE A 145 -0.70 7.00 -7.94
N THR A 146 -0.61 7.59 -9.13
CA THR A 146 -0.03 8.90 -9.36
C THR A 146 -0.84 9.66 -10.39
N SER A 147 -1.08 10.94 -10.14
CA SER A 147 -1.67 11.87 -11.11
C SER A 147 -0.64 12.38 -12.13
N GLN A 148 0.66 12.16 -11.87
CA GLN A 148 1.68 12.54 -12.82
C GLN A 148 1.69 11.61 -14.04
N PRO A 149 2.00 12.16 -15.22
CA PRO A 149 2.16 11.34 -16.40
C PRO A 149 3.31 10.34 -16.24
N SER A 150 3.17 9.18 -16.87
CA SER A 150 4.08 8.04 -16.72
C SER A 150 5.54 8.40 -17.00
N TRP A 151 5.84 9.22 -18.02
CA TRP A 151 7.22 9.60 -18.33
C TRP A 151 7.94 10.36 -17.20
N THR A 152 7.20 11.06 -16.33
CA THR A 152 7.76 11.73 -15.16
C THR A 152 7.75 10.81 -13.93
N ALA A 153 6.69 10.02 -13.77
CA ALA A 153 6.53 9.15 -12.60
C ALA A 153 7.40 7.88 -12.65
N ASP A 154 7.52 7.23 -13.80
CA ASP A 154 8.20 5.93 -13.94
C ASP A 154 9.68 5.96 -13.49
N PRO A 155 10.50 6.98 -13.83
CA PRO A 155 11.87 7.08 -13.33
C PRO A 155 11.97 7.28 -11.81
N ILE A 156 10.94 7.84 -11.19
CA ILE A 156 10.87 8.06 -9.75
C ILE A 156 10.42 6.77 -9.06
N VAL A 157 9.34 6.16 -9.56
CA VAL A 157 8.80 4.90 -9.04
C VAL A 157 9.85 3.80 -9.14
N SER A 158 10.53 3.65 -10.28
CA SER A 158 11.62 2.66 -10.43
C SER A 158 12.79 2.85 -9.45
N LYS A 159 13.03 4.07 -8.95
CA LYS A 159 14.04 4.33 -7.91
C LYS A 159 13.55 4.08 -6.49
N LEU A 160 12.24 4.14 -6.27
CA LEU A 160 11.57 3.79 -5.02
C LEU A 160 11.34 2.28 -4.93
N ASP A 161 11.09 1.66 -6.08
CA ASP A 161 10.66 0.29 -6.22
C ASP A 161 11.85 -0.67 -6.31
N ARG A 162 12.25 -1.18 -5.14
CA ARG A 162 13.20 -2.29 -5.05
C ARG A 162 12.52 -3.66 -5.20
N TYR A 163 11.19 -3.72 -5.20
CA TYR A 163 10.41 -4.95 -4.98
C TYR A 163 9.39 -5.27 -6.08
N ASN A 164 9.42 -4.57 -7.22
CA ASN A 164 8.51 -4.68 -8.38
C ASN A 164 7.03 -4.41 -8.03
N PHE A 165 6.74 -3.25 -7.43
CA PHE A 165 5.40 -2.73 -7.27
C PHE A 165 4.75 -2.40 -8.64
N SER A 166 3.47 -2.72 -8.80
CA SER A 166 2.73 -2.36 -10.01
C SER A 166 2.36 -0.87 -9.98
N SER A 167 2.94 -0.08 -10.87
CA SER A 167 2.57 1.32 -11.10
C SER A 167 1.43 1.41 -12.11
N ARG A 168 0.37 2.17 -11.81
CA ARG A 168 -0.71 2.44 -12.75
C ARG A 168 -1.04 3.93 -12.78
N THR A 169 -0.90 4.56 -13.95
CA THR A 169 -1.54 5.84 -14.27
C THR A 169 -2.99 5.57 -14.64
N ALA A 170 -3.91 5.74 -13.70
CA ALA A 170 -5.34 5.60 -13.96
C ALA A 170 -6.16 6.47 -13.00
N SER A 171 -7.39 6.77 -13.40
CA SER A 171 -8.43 7.40 -12.58
C SER A 171 -8.53 6.73 -11.20
N THR A 172 -8.71 7.54 -10.16
CA THR A 172 -8.76 7.13 -8.74
C THR A 172 -9.96 6.28 -8.35
N ASP A 173 -10.73 5.80 -9.33
CA ASP A 173 -11.85 4.91 -9.09
C ASP A 173 -11.36 3.49 -8.82
N LEU A 174 -11.56 3.05 -7.57
CA LEU A 174 -11.12 1.74 -7.09
C LEU A 174 -11.89 0.58 -7.73
N SER A 175 -13.04 0.82 -8.36
CA SER A 175 -13.81 -0.23 -9.03
C SER A 175 -13.01 -0.90 -10.16
N TYR A 176 -12.08 -0.18 -10.79
CA TYR A 176 -11.22 -0.68 -11.86
C TYR A 176 -10.00 -1.49 -11.37
N LEU A 177 -9.80 -1.62 -10.05
CA LEU A 177 -8.73 -2.45 -9.49
C LEU A 177 -9.00 -3.95 -9.66
N ASN A 178 -10.25 -4.35 -9.95
CA ASN A 178 -10.65 -5.76 -9.96
C ASN A 178 -10.19 -6.47 -8.66
N ARG A 179 -10.45 -5.82 -7.53
CA ARG A 179 -10.20 -6.28 -6.17
C ARG A 179 -11.46 -6.05 -5.35
N ASP A 180 -11.62 -6.88 -4.31
CA ASP A 180 -12.72 -6.73 -3.38
C ASP A 180 -12.53 -5.47 -2.53
N LEU A 181 -13.42 -4.49 -2.67
CA LEU A 181 -13.36 -3.22 -1.95
C LEU A 181 -13.41 -3.40 -0.42
N SER A 182 -13.94 -4.51 0.10
CA SER A 182 -13.89 -4.80 1.54
C SER A 182 -12.47 -5.04 2.08
N LYS A 183 -11.48 -5.22 1.19
CA LYS A 183 -10.07 -5.51 1.51
C LYS A 183 -9.10 -4.47 0.93
N VAL A 184 -9.61 -3.37 0.39
CA VAL A 184 -8.78 -2.30 -0.21
C VAL A 184 -8.71 -1.11 0.73
N VAL A 185 -7.50 -0.60 0.94
CA VAL A 185 -7.24 0.63 1.71
C VAL A 185 -6.45 1.60 0.83
N VAL A 186 -6.88 2.85 0.77
CA VAL A 186 -6.21 3.92 0.03
C VAL A 186 -5.60 4.90 1.02
N LEU A 187 -4.32 5.23 0.82
CA LEU A 187 -3.64 6.30 1.53
C LEU A 187 -3.47 7.47 0.56
N ASP A 188 -4.11 8.60 0.86
CA ASP A 188 -3.96 9.82 0.06
C ASP A 188 -3.79 11.03 0.98
N THR A 189 -3.36 12.15 0.43
CA THR A 189 -3.29 13.46 1.09
C THR A 189 -4.43 14.38 0.66
N HIS A 190 -5.11 14.08 -0.44
CA HIS A 190 -6.17 14.91 -1.00
C HIS A 190 -7.51 14.16 -0.93
N PRO A 191 -8.52 14.71 -0.23
CA PRO A 191 -9.84 14.07 -0.16
C PRO A 191 -10.55 13.99 -1.53
N GLU A 192 -10.21 14.90 -2.45
CA GLU A 192 -10.78 14.91 -3.81
C GLU A 192 -10.45 13.66 -4.62
N HIS A 193 -9.28 13.05 -4.40
CA HIS A 193 -8.87 11.85 -5.10
C HIS A 193 -9.73 10.64 -4.71
N VAL A 194 -10.22 10.62 -3.48
CA VAL A 194 -10.95 9.48 -2.91
C VAL A 194 -12.47 9.71 -2.87
N ARG A 195 -12.96 10.74 -3.56
CA ARG A 195 -14.39 11.14 -3.56
C ARG A 195 -15.34 10.01 -3.97
N LEU A 196 -14.89 9.08 -4.80
CA LEU A 196 -15.72 7.96 -5.28
C LEU A 196 -15.86 6.83 -4.26
N GLN A 197 -14.90 6.67 -3.36
CA GLN A 197 -14.88 5.65 -2.31
C GLN A 197 -14.23 6.20 -1.01
N PRO A 198 -14.85 7.21 -0.37
CA PRO A 198 -14.30 7.81 0.84
C PRO A 198 -14.18 6.82 1.99
N GLU A 199 -15.04 5.80 2.04
CA GLU A 199 -15.03 4.76 3.07
C GLU A 199 -13.82 3.82 3.02
N ASN A 200 -13.08 3.82 1.91
CA ASN A 200 -11.86 3.04 1.70
C ASN A 200 -10.59 3.87 1.90
N ALA A 201 -10.71 5.15 2.25
CA ALA A 201 -9.60 6.09 2.23
C ALA A 201 -9.18 6.57 3.62
N ILE A 202 -7.88 6.75 3.77
CA ILE A 202 -7.25 7.43 4.91
C ILE A 202 -6.56 8.67 4.36
N VAL A 203 -7.05 9.83 4.77
CA VAL A 203 -6.49 11.12 4.36
C VAL A 203 -5.41 11.53 5.36
N LEU A 204 -4.15 11.48 4.92
CA LEU A 204 -2.99 11.85 5.72
C LEU A 204 -2.61 13.33 5.51
N PRO A 205 -1.99 13.96 6.51
CA PRO A 205 -1.45 15.30 6.33
C PRO A 205 -0.35 15.29 5.27
N LYS A 206 -0.35 16.34 4.45
CA LYS A 206 0.67 16.62 3.44
C LYS A 206 2.04 16.78 4.07
N TRP A 207 3.03 16.06 3.55
CA TRP A 207 4.42 16.21 3.94
C TRP A 207 5.11 17.31 3.14
N LYS A 208 5.61 18.33 3.86
CA LYS A 208 6.24 19.53 3.27
C LYS A 208 7.77 19.47 3.22
N GLY A 209 8.36 18.27 3.30
CA GLY A 209 9.81 18.10 3.28
C GLY A 209 10.51 18.14 4.64
N ASP A 210 9.77 18.11 5.76
CA ASP A 210 10.37 18.07 7.10
C ASP A 210 11.13 16.74 7.32
N PRO A 211 12.46 16.77 7.59
CA PRO A 211 13.26 15.56 7.84
C PRO A 211 12.91 14.85 9.15
N ASN A 212 12.22 15.52 10.09
CA ASN A 212 11.80 14.92 11.35
C ASN A 212 10.37 14.34 11.32
N ASP A 213 9.74 14.32 10.14
CA ASP A 213 8.41 13.72 9.98
C ASP A 213 8.44 12.24 10.35
N LYS A 214 7.51 11.83 11.22
CA LYS A 214 7.30 10.44 11.62
C LYS A 214 5.91 9.92 11.24
N GLY A 215 5.15 10.70 10.46
CA GLY A 215 3.75 10.39 10.18
C GLY A 215 3.59 9.06 9.44
N LEU A 216 4.48 8.76 8.50
CA LEU A 216 4.42 7.51 7.73
C LEU A 216 4.74 6.28 8.60
N ILE A 217 5.76 6.37 9.46
CA ILE A 217 6.16 5.29 10.38
C ILE A 217 5.10 5.08 11.45
N ALA A 218 4.52 6.16 11.98
CA ALA A 218 3.49 6.09 13.00
C ALA A 218 2.21 5.39 12.51
N MET A 219 2.05 5.24 11.18
CA MET A 219 0.92 4.51 10.60
C MET A 219 1.12 3.01 10.48
N ILE A 220 2.34 2.52 10.65
CA ILE A 220 2.65 1.10 10.54
C ILE A 220 1.82 0.24 11.50
N PRO A 221 1.74 0.53 12.83
CA PRO A 221 1.02 -0.34 13.76
C PRO A 221 -0.47 -0.51 13.41
N PHE A 222 -1.09 0.56 12.92
CA PHE A 222 -2.49 0.51 12.49
C PHE A 222 -2.67 -0.39 11.26
N LEU A 223 -1.86 -0.20 10.21
CA LEU A 223 -1.93 -1.03 9.00
C LEU A 223 -1.52 -2.48 9.30
N GLU A 224 -0.51 -2.68 10.13
CA GLU A 224 -0.09 -4.01 10.60
C GLU A 224 -1.25 -4.73 11.29
N SER A 225 -2.00 -4.04 12.16
CA SER A 225 -3.15 -4.64 12.84
C SER A 225 -4.21 -5.17 11.86
N ILE A 226 -4.52 -4.40 10.81
CA ILE A 226 -5.47 -4.82 9.76
C ILE A 226 -4.89 -6.02 8.99
N GLY A 227 -3.60 -5.99 8.65
CA GLY A 227 -2.91 -7.07 7.94
C GLY A 227 -2.82 -8.38 8.74
N ILE A 228 -2.67 -8.31 10.06
CA ILE A 228 -2.61 -9.46 10.97
C ILE A 228 -4.00 -10.03 11.23
N TYR A 229 -4.95 -9.19 11.65
CA TYR A 229 -6.28 -9.67 12.07
C TYR A 229 -7.19 -10.01 10.88
N LYS A 230 -6.87 -9.51 9.68
CA LYS A 230 -7.60 -9.80 8.42
C LYS A 230 -9.12 -9.72 8.59
N PRO A 231 -9.66 -8.56 9.02
CA PRO A 231 -11.09 -8.37 9.19
C PRO A 231 -11.84 -8.67 7.89
N ALA A 232 -13.09 -9.12 8.00
CA ALA A 232 -13.92 -9.42 6.83
C ALA A 232 -14.19 -8.18 5.96
N ASP A 233 -14.26 -7.00 6.58
CA ASP A 233 -14.41 -5.71 5.91
C ASP A 233 -13.60 -4.63 6.65
N VAL A 234 -12.76 -3.90 5.92
CA VAL A 234 -11.93 -2.82 6.47
C VAL A 234 -12.70 -1.52 6.66
N ARG A 235 -13.77 -1.28 5.90
CA ARG A 235 -14.47 0.02 5.85
C ARG A 235 -15.04 0.47 7.20
N PRO A 236 -15.68 -0.39 8.03
CA PRO A 236 -16.15 0.01 9.36
C PRO A 236 -15.01 0.41 10.30
N ILE A 237 -13.84 -0.22 10.13
CA ILE A 237 -12.65 0.11 10.92
C ILE A 237 -12.14 1.48 10.51
N LEU A 238 -12.03 1.75 9.20
CA LEU A 238 -11.59 3.05 8.68
C LEU A 238 -12.53 4.19 9.10
N GLN A 239 -13.85 3.98 8.99
CA GLN A 239 -14.87 4.95 9.40
C GLN A 239 -14.76 5.32 10.89
N ALA A 240 -14.36 4.40 11.76
CA ALA A 240 -14.18 4.70 13.19
C ALA A 240 -13.07 5.73 13.49
N PHE A 241 -12.15 5.92 12.54
CA PHE A 241 -11.06 6.90 12.59
C PHE A 241 -11.26 8.08 11.63
N GLU A 242 -12.41 8.19 10.97
CA GLU A 242 -12.71 9.30 10.07
C GLU A 242 -12.63 10.65 10.80
N GLY A 243 -11.96 11.62 10.18
CA GLY A 243 -11.75 12.96 10.75
C GLY A 243 -10.77 13.03 11.92
N LYS A 244 -10.11 11.92 12.29
CA LYS A 244 -9.11 11.87 13.36
C LYS A 244 -7.72 11.54 12.80
N ASP A 245 -6.68 11.89 13.55
CA ASP A 245 -5.33 11.40 13.27
C ASP A 245 -5.25 9.92 13.66
N VAL A 246 -5.31 9.05 12.64
CA VAL A 246 -5.35 7.60 12.82
C VAL A 246 -4.13 7.10 13.60
N ALA A 247 -2.94 7.66 13.35
CA ALA A 247 -1.72 7.24 14.02
C ALA A 247 -1.76 7.56 15.52
N LEU A 248 -2.19 8.78 15.87
CA LEU A 248 -2.26 9.21 17.26
C LEU A 248 -3.38 8.47 18.03
N GLU A 249 -4.56 8.33 17.44
CA GLU A 249 -5.69 7.67 18.10
C GLU A 249 -5.45 6.17 18.27
N TYR A 250 -4.83 5.52 17.28
CA TYR A 250 -4.47 4.11 17.40
C TYR A 250 -3.39 3.91 18.46
N ALA A 251 -2.35 4.76 18.49
CA ALA A 251 -1.32 4.71 19.52
C ALA A 251 -1.89 4.93 20.94
N LYS A 252 -2.88 5.81 21.11
CA LYS A 252 -3.60 5.96 22.39
C LYS A 252 -4.36 4.70 22.77
N LYS A 253 -5.11 4.11 21.83
CA LYS A 253 -5.85 2.86 22.07
C LYS A 253 -4.92 1.70 22.44
N GLU A 254 -3.77 1.57 21.78
CA GLU A 254 -2.77 0.58 22.14
C GLU A 254 -2.15 0.85 23.50
N ALA A 255 -1.86 2.11 23.83
CA ALA A 255 -1.33 2.49 25.14
C ALA A 255 -2.35 2.22 26.26
N GLU A 256 -3.64 2.47 26.03
CA GLU A 256 -4.73 2.13 26.95
C GLU A 256 -4.91 0.62 27.11
N ALA A 257 -4.84 -0.14 26.01
CA ALA A 257 -4.92 -1.61 26.05
C ALA A 257 -3.71 -2.25 26.77
N LYS A 258 -2.53 -1.62 26.67
CA LYS A 258 -1.31 -2.05 27.36
C LYS A 258 -1.21 -1.51 28.78
N ALA A 259 -1.94 -0.46 29.12
CA ALA A 259 -1.94 0.11 30.46
C ALA A 259 -2.53 -0.89 31.45
N PRO A 260 -1.91 -1.06 32.63
CA PRO A 260 -2.53 -1.82 33.71
C PRO A 260 -3.87 -1.17 34.09
N PRO A 261 -4.86 -1.95 34.56
CA PRO A 261 -6.17 -1.42 34.92
C PRO A 261 -6.02 -0.23 35.86
N ALA A 262 -6.61 0.91 35.48
CA ALA A 262 -6.44 2.18 36.17
C ALA A 262 -6.84 2.03 37.65
N VAL A 263 -5.85 2.10 38.55
CA VAL A 263 -6.09 2.11 39.99
C VAL A 263 -6.74 3.46 40.33
N PRO A 264 -7.88 3.50 41.06
CA PRO A 264 -8.52 4.75 41.45
C PRO A 264 -7.52 5.69 42.14
N ARG A 265 -7.41 6.93 41.63
CA ARG A 265 -6.50 7.94 42.20
C ARG A 265 -6.85 8.18 43.68
N GLY A 266 -5.92 7.86 44.59
CA GLY A 266 -6.06 8.04 46.03
C GLY A 266 -5.97 6.76 46.86
N GLN A 267 -5.92 5.58 46.24
CA GLN A 267 -5.64 4.33 46.95
C GLN A 267 -4.25 3.81 46.58
N PRO A 268 -3.42 3.39 47.56
CA PRO A 268 -2.16 2.73 47.24
C PRO A 268 -2.46 1.49 46.38
N PRO A 269 -1.60 1.16 45.40
CA PRO A 269 -1.77 -0.06 44.61
C PRO A 269 -1.89 -1.26 45.57
N PRO A 270 -2.80 -2.20 45.31
CA PRO A 270 -3.07 -3.31 46.21
C PRO A 270 -1.78 -4.09 46.46
N THR A 271 -1.54 -4.40 47.73
CA THR A 271 -0.36 -5.17 48.14
C THR A 271 -0.39 -6.54 47.46
N TYR A 272 0.77 -7.15 47.20
CA TYR A 272 0.85 -8.49 46.59
C TYR A 272 -0.09 -9.52 47.25
N LEU A 273 -0.19 -9.50 48.58
CA LEU A 273 -1.09 -10.39 49.34
C LEU A 273 -2.58 -10.11 49.07
N GLU A 274 -2.95 -8.85 48.84
CA GLU A 274 -4.34 -8.48 48.52
C GLU A 274 -4.70 -8.88 47.08
N GLN A 275 -3.76 -8.76 46.15
CA GLN A 275 -3.92 -9.27 44.78
C GLN A 275 -4.17 -10.78 44.79
N LYS A 276 -3.34 -11.54 45.52
CA LYS A 276 -3.50 -12.99 45.66
C LYS A 276 -4.82 -13.40 46.32
N ARG A 277 -5.27 -12.66 47.34
CA ARG A 277 -6.58 -12.90 47.96
C ARG A 277 -7.72 -12.67 46.98
N LYS A 278 -7.64 -11.62 46.16
CA LYS A 278 -8.68 -11.28 45.17
C LYS A 278 -8.74 -12.33 44.04
N GLU A 279 -7.58 -12.77 43.54
CA GLU A 279 -7.48 -13.89 42.59
C GLU A 279 -8.12 -15.16 43.16
N ALA A 280 -7.78 -15.54 44.40
CA ALA A 280 -8.34 -16.73 45.05
C ALA A 280 -9.85 -16.63 45.27
N GLN A 281 -10.36 -15.45 45.66
CA GLN A 281 -11.80 -15.21 45.79
C GLN A 281 -12.53 -15.31 44.46
N HIS A 282 -11.93 -14.80 43.38
CA HIS A 282 -12.50 -14.89 42.04
C HIS A 282 -12.56 -16.34 41.57
N GLN A 283 -11.45 -17.08 41.70
CA GLN A 283 -11.39 -18.51 41.39
C GLN A 283 -12.46 -19.29 42.17
N TYR A 284 -12.59 -19.05 43.47
CA TYR A 284 -13.62 -19.69 44.28
C TYR A 284 -15.05 -19.36 43.78
N GLN A 285 -15.32 -18.12 43.37
CA GLN A 285 -16.63 -17.75 42.82
C GLN A 285 -16.92 -18.41 41.47
N GLU A 286 -15.90 -18.53 40.61
CA GLU A 286 -16.00 -19.25 39.34
C GLU A 286 -16.24 -20.74 39.57
N GLU A 287 -15.50 -21.36 40.49
CA GLU A 287 -15.71 -22.75 40.91
C GLU A 287 -17.12 -22.95 41.48
N GLN A 288 -17.60 -22.04 42.31
CA GLN A 288 -18.96 -22.10 42.87
C GLN A 288 -20.03 -21.96 41.77
N LYS A 289 -19.80 -21.13 40.76
CA LYS A 289 -20.70 -21.05 39.58
C LYS A 289 -20.64 -22.33 38.78
N TYR A 290 -19.45 -22.84 38.48
CA TYR A 290 -19.25 -24.10 37.76
C TYR A 290 -19.92 -25.28 38.47
N LEU A 291 -19.75 -25.39 39.79
CA LEU A 291 -20.40 -26.42 40.61
C LEU A 291 -21.91 -26.29 40.61
N ARG A 292 -22.46 -25.07 40.58
CA ARG A 292 -23.91 -24.84 40.48
C ARG A 292 -24.45 -25.18 39.12
N ASP A 293 -23.80 -24.71 38.06
CA ASP A 293 -24.24 -24.88 36.68
C ASP A 293 -24.13 -26.35 36.24
N ASN A 294 -23.11 -27.06 36.73
CA ASN A 294 -22.84 -28.46 36.38
C ASN A 294 -23.24 -29.46 37.48
N LYS A 295 -24.04 -29.03 38.47
CA LYS A 295 -24.35 -29.81 39.67
C LYS A 295 -24.86 -31.22 39.36
N GLU A 296 -25.89 -31.33 38.52
CA GLU A 296 -26.51 -32.61 38.18
C GLU A 296 -25.56 -33.54 37.40
N GLN A 297 -24.65 -32.94 36.62
CA GLN A 297 -23.69 -33.66 35.82
C GLN A 297 -22.55 -34.20 36.69
N LEU A 298 -22.09 -33.41 37.67
CA LEU A 298 -21.14 -33.85 38.68
C LEU A 298 -21.73 -34.94 39.58
N GLU A 299 -22.98 -34.80 40.02
CA GLU A 299 -23.66 -35.81 40.85
C GLU A 299 -23.74 -37.16 40.12
N LYS A 300 -24.12 -37.17 38.82
CA LYS A 300 -24.11 -38.39 38.00
C LYS A 300 -22.72 -39.00 37.86
N LEU A 301 -21.69 -38.19 37.64
CA LEU A 301 -20.30 -38.67 37.57
C LEU A 301 -19.84 -39.25 38.91
N LEU A 302 -20.19 -38.60 40.01
CA LEU A 302 -19.85 -39.03 41.36
C LEU A 302 -20.51 -40.37 41.70
N GLU A 303 -21.79 -40.55 41.34
CA GLU A 303 -22.48 -41.84 41.50
C GLU A 303 -21.85 -42.93 40.65
N GLN A 304 -21.45 -42.61 39.41
CA GLN A 304 -20.75 -43.53 38.53
C GLN A 304 -19.39 -43.95 39.10
N GLU A 305 -18.63 -43.00 39.64
CA GLU A 305 -17.32 -43.25 40.26
C GLU A 305 -17.47 -44.05 41.55
N GLN A 306 -18.49 -43.77 42.36
CA GLN A 306 -18.80 -44.55 43.57
C GLN A 306 -19.18 -45.99 43.22
N GLN A 307 -19.99 -46.21 42.17
CA GLN A 307 -20.34 -47.55 41.71
C GLN A 307 -19.12 -48.29 41.13
N ALA A 308 -18.27 -47.61 40.35
CA ALA A 308 -17.04 -48.20 39.81
C ALA A 308 -16.03 -48.51 40.92
N MET A 309 -15.88 -47.64 41.90
CA MET A 309 -15.03 -47.83 43.07
C MET A 309 -15.57 -48.98 43.93
N ALA A 310 -16.87 -49.04 44.20
CA ALA A 310 -17.50 -50.14 44.94
C ALA A 310 -17.34 -51.50 44.22
N ALA A 311 -17.33 -51.51 42.88
CA ALA A 311 -17.04 -52.70 42.09
C ALA A 311 -15.54 -53.10 42.11
N MET A 312 -14.63 -52.13 42.30
CA MET A 312 -13.19 -52.36 42.45
C MET A 312 -12.75 -52.66 43.89
N VAL A 313 -13.57 -52.34 44.89
CA VAL A 313 -13.29 -52.65 46.29
C VAL A 313 -13.47 -54.17 46.49
N PRO A 314 -12.39 -54.94 46.74
CA PRO A 314 -12.52 -56.36 47.03
C PRO A 314 -13.35 -56.53 48.30
N SER A 315 -14.20 -57.56 48.36
CA SER A 315 -15.15 -57.85 49.45
C SER A 315 -14.55 -57.77 50.87
N ASN A 316 -13.24 -57.95 51.00
CA ASN A 316 -12.50 -57.97 52.25
C ASN A 316 -12.19 -56.58 52.83
N LEU A 317 -12.36 -55.49 52.07
CA LEU A 317 -12.09 -54.11 52.53
C LEU A 317 -13.29 -53.51 53.28
N TRP A 318 -14.51 -53.89 52.90
CA TRP A 318 -15.74 -53.46 53.59
C TRP A 318 -15.85 -54.07 55.00
N GLU A 319 -15.42 -55.33 55.19
CA GLU A 319 -15.30 -55.95 56.52
C GLU A 319 -14.28 -55.23 57.42
N ALA A 320 -13.19 -54.71 56.86
CA ALA A 320 -12.16 -54.00 57.61
C ALA A 320 -12.61 -52.61 58.08
N ILE A 321 -13.43 -51.91 57.29
CA ILE A 321 -13.98 -50.58 57.64
C ILE A 321 -15.06 -50.70 58.74
N ASP A 322 -15.86 -51.76 58.70
CA ASP A 322 -16.92 -52.01 59.69
C ASP A 322 -16.34 -52.40 61.07
N GLN A 323 -15.18 -53.07 61.09
CA GLN A 323 -14.43 -53.33 62.32
C GLN A 323 -13.80 -52.09 62.97
N ILE A 324 -13.53 -51.03 62.20
CA ILE A 324 -12.83 -49.83 62.69
C ILE A 324 -13.80 -48.75 63.19
N SER A 325 -15.08 -48.75 62.77
CA SER A 325 -16.03 -47.66 63.12
C SER A 325 -16.76 -47.79 64.48
N GLY A 326 -16.44 -48.80 65.29
CA GLY A 326 -17.08 -49.06 66.60
C GLY A 326 -16.82 -47.99 67.67
N LYS A 327 -17.89 -47.37 68.19
CA LYS A 327 -17.92 -46.56 69.44
C LYS A 327 -18.26 -47.45 70.68
N PRO A 328 -17.94 -47.02 71.93
CA PRO A 328 -16.91 -47.69 72.75
C PRO A 328 -17.45 -48.50 73.94
N LYS A 329 -16.59 -49.36 74.52
CA LYS A 329 -16.69 -49.84 75.90
C LYS A 329 -15.33 -49.76 76.60
N VAL A 330 -15.26 -48.92 77.64
CA VAL A 330 -14.09 -48.68 78.50
C VAL A 330 -13.92 -49.85 79.49
N PRO A 331 -12.68 -50.27 79.78
CA PRO A 331 -12.14 -50.06 81.12
C PRO A 331 -10.71 -49.48 81.14
N ALA A 332 -10.38 -48.85 82.27
CA ALA A 332 -9.07 -48.40 82.75
C ALA A 332 -7.97 -49.49 82.63
N ASP A 333 -6.68 -49.21 82.46
CA ASP A 333 -5.81 -48.35 83.26
C ASP A 333 -4.47 -48.05 82.52
N ALA A 334 -3.75 -47.05 83.05
CA ALA A 334 -2.28 -46.90 83.07
C ALA A 334 -1.46 -46.39 81.83
N THR A 335 -1.10 -45.09 81.92
CA THR A 335 0.25 -44.48 81.80
C THR A 335 1.07 -44.39 80.49
N ALA A 336 1.56 -43.15 80.28
CA ALA A 336 2.87 -42.71 79.74
C ALA A 336 2.97 -42.11 78.30
N THR A 337 3.28 -40.81 78.26
CA THR A 337 3.85 -39.96 77.18
C THR A 337 5.34 -40.28 76.86
N PRO A 338 6.05 -39.61 75.92
CA PRO A 338 5.72 -39.04 74.59
C PRO A 338 6.81 -39.33 73.51
N GLY A 339 6.60 -38.95 72.24
CA GLY A 339 7.69 -38.91 71.23
C GLY A 339 7.31 -38.34 69.86
N THR A 340 7.94 -37.23 69.47
CA THR A 340 8.00 -36.62 68.12
C THR A 340 9.30 -37.10 67.41
N PRO A 341 9.69 -36.68 66.17
CA PRO A 341 9.03 -36.44 64.87
C PRO A 341 9.67 -37.27 63.71
N ALA A 342 9.11 -37.23 62.48
CA ALA A 342 9.90 -37.20 61.22
C ALA A 342 9.02 -37.04 59.95
N THR A 343 9.25 -35.96 59.19
CA THR A 343 9.16 -35.87 57.71
C THR A 343 10.44 -36.51 57.12
N PRO A 344 10.62 -36.84 55.81
CA PRO A 344 9.99 -36.28 54.59
C PRO A 344 9.75 -37.26 53.41
N GLY A 345 9.19 -36.75 52.30
CA GLY A 345 9.35 -37.42 50.99
C GLY A 345 8.31 -37.04 49.91
N THR A 346 8.70 -36.13 49.01
CA THR A 346 8.10 -35.97 47.66
C THR A 346 8.54 -37.16 46.77
N PRO A 347 7.69 -37.66 45.86
CA PRO A 347 8.01 -37.55 44.42
C PRO A 347 6.74 -37.29 43.56
N ALA A 348 6.78 -36.31 42.66
CA ALA A 348 7.13 -36.44 41.23
C ALA A 348 5.93 -36.77 40.32
N THR A 349 5.72 -35.87 39.36
CA THR A 349 4.80 -35.88 38.22
C THR A 349 5.08 -37.05 37.26
N PRO A 350 4.09 -37.42 36.43
CA PRO A 350 4.40 -37.57 35.02
C PRO A 350 3.50 -36.73 34.11
N SER A 351 4.17 -36.12 33.14
CA SER A 351 3.68 -35.41 31.96
C SER A 351 2.90 -36.33 31.02
N THR A 352 1.80 -35.84 30.46
CA THR A 352 1.23 -36.41 29.22
C THR A 352 0.71 -35.27 28.34
N THR A 353 1.34 -35.14 27.18
CA THR A 353 1.05 -34.18 26.11
C THR A 353 -0.20 -34.61 25.35
N PRO A 354 -1.15 -33.72 25.04
CA PRO A 354 -2.12 -33.95 23.99
C PRO A 354 -1.69 -33.29 22.66
N THR A 355 -1.71 -34.13 21.64
CA THR A 355 -1.56 -33.90 20.20
C THR A 355 -2.60 -32.90 19.67
N THR A 356 -2.13 -31.92 18.90
CA THR A 356 -2.95 -30.94 18.17
C THR A 356 -3.18 -31.43 16.72
N PRO A 357 -4.41 -31.43 16.19
CA PRO A 357 -4.67 -31.73 14.78
C PRO A 357 -4.41 -30.53 13.87
N THR A 358 -3.65 -30.83 12.81
CA THR A 358 -3.54 -30.27 11.46
C THR A 358 -4.42 -29.07 11.08
N LEU A 359 -3.77 -27.99 10.63
CA LEU A 359 -4.35 -26.98 9.73
C LEU A 359 -3.45 -26.85 8.49
N GLU A 360 -4.02 -27.22 7.34
CA GLU A 360 -3.43 -27.05 6.01
C GLU A 360 -3.42 -25.57 5.62
N PHE A 361 -2.26 -25.07 5.18
CA PHE A 361 -2.14 -23.77 4.53
C PHE A 361 -2.28 -23.94 3.02
N ARG A 362 -3.29 -23.31 2.41
CA ARG A 362 -3.43 -23.19 0.97
C ARG A 362 -3.07 -21.77 0.54
N ILE A 363 -2.09 -21.69 -0.36
CA ILE A 363 -1.59 -20.49 -1.02
C ILE A 363 -2.64 -20.03 -2.06
N ILE A 364 -3.06 -18.77 -1.98
CA ILE A 364 -3.16 -17.81 -3.10
C ILE A 364 -2.77 -16.45 -2.54
#